data_AF-A0A3D4WN93-F1
#
_entry.id   AF-A0A3D4WN93-F1
#
_cell.length_a   1.000
_cell.length_b   1.000
_cell.length_c   1.000
_cell.angle_alpha   90.00
_cell.angle_beta   90.00
_cell.angle_gamma   90.00
#
_symmetry.space_group_name_H-M   'P 1'
#
loop_
_entity.id
_entity.type
_entity.pdbx_description
1 polymer ?
#
loop_
_entity_poly.entity_id
_entity_poly.type
_entity_poly.pdbx_seq_one_letter_code
_entity_poly.pdbx_strand_id
1 'polypeptide(L)' 'LRINGVPIVVGPGPVTIPLVIGSLRLNSTTTTPTSVTRQAVILDTLLTDLILGESKVNIEDHPCSV' A
#
# COMPACT_ATOMS: atom_id res chain seq x y z
N LEU A 1 2.37 9.55 -12.33
CA LEU A 1 1.09 8.83 -12.43
C LEU A 1 0.05 9.77 -13.03
N ARG A 2 -0.96 9.27 -13.77
CA ARG A 2 -2.10 10.08 -14.21
C ARG A 2 -3.40 9.40 -13.81
N ILE A 3 -4.34 10.15 -13.24
CA ILE A 3 -5.66 9.67 -12.83
C ILE A 3 -6.69 10.52 -13.55
N ASN A 4 -7.57 9.88 -14.33
CA ASN A 4 -8.57 10.59 -15.15
C ASN A 4 -7.96 11.72 -16.02
N GLY A 5 -6.77 11.47 -16.58
CA GLY A 5 -6.03 12.45 -17.39
C GLY A 5 -5.22 13.50 -16.59
N VAL A 6 -5.48 13.66 -15.29
CA VAL A 6 -4.81 14.61 -14.40
C VAL A 6 -3.48 14.02 -13.90
N PRO A 7 -2.34 14.70 -14.08
CA PRO A 7 -1.07 14.25 -13.52
C PRO A 7 -1.07 14.35 -12.00
N ILE A 8 -0.69 13.26 -11.34
CA ILE A 8 -0.51 13.19 -9.89
C ILE A 8 0.97 12.98 -9.59
N VAL A 9 1.51 13.87 -8.75
CA VAL A 9 2.88 13.75 -8.23
C VAL A 9 2.89 12.66 -7.17
N VAL A 10 3.76 11.67 -7.35
CA VAL A 10 3.94 10.56 -6.41
C VAL A 10 5.37 10.59 -5.93
N GLY A 11 5.54 10.84 -4.63
CA GLY A 11 6.83 10.73 -3.95
C GLY A 11 7.04 9.32 -3.36
N PRO A 12 8.12 9.11 -2.60
CA PRO A 12 8.38 7.82 -1.95
C PRO A 12 7.41 7.52 -0.79
N GLY A 13 6.69 8.52 -0.30
CA GLY A 13 5.73 8.37 0.80
C GLY A 13 4.37 7.82 0.34
N PRO A 14 3.50 7.47 1.31
CA PRO A 14 2.14 7.05 1.03
C PRO A 14 1.33 8.13 0.31
N VAL A 15 0.50 7.73 -0.65
CA VAL A 15 -0.40 8.63 -1.37
C VAL A 15 -1.80 8.01 -1.40
N THR A 16 -2.82 8.80 -1.09
CA THR A 16 -4.23 8.39 -1.22
C THR A 16 -4.93 9.35 -2.18
N ILE A 17 -5.54 8.81 -3.22
CA ILE A 17 -6.25 9.56 -4.26
C ILE A 17 -7.73 9.16 -4.20
N PRO A 18 -8.65 10.08 -3.89
CA PRO A 18 -10.08 9.78 -3.91
C PRO A 18 -10.57 9.54 -5.35
N LEU A 19 -11.40 8.53 -5.51
CA LEU A 19 -12.09 8.18 -6.75
C LEU A 19 -13.61 8.21 -6.50
N VAL A 20 -14.40 8.23 -7.57
CA VAL A 20 -15.88 8.19 -7.46
C VAL A 20 -16.36 6.92 -6.74
N ILE A 21 -15.62 5.81 -6.88
CA ILE A 21 -16.02 4.48 -6.40
C ILE A 21 -15.21 4.01 -5.17
N GLY A 22 -14.34 4.85 -4.61
CA GLY A 22 -13.42 4.46 -3.54
C GLY A 22 -12.14 5.28 -3.51
N SER A 23 -10.99 4.63 -3.31
CA SER A 23 -9.69 5.29 -3.27
C SER A 23 -8.58 4.45 -3.89
N LEU A 24 -7.64 5.13 -4.55
CA LEU A 24 -6.37 4.54 -4.95
C LEU A 24 -5.31 4.92 -3.92
N ARG A 25 -4.70 3.92 -3.27
CA ARG A 25 -3.61 4.11 -2.32
C ARG A 25 -2.32 3.55 -2.89
N LEU A 26 -1.23 4.28 -2.68
CA LEU A 26 0.11 3.94 -3.18
C LEU A 26 1.11 3.95 -2.03
N ASN A 27 2.13 3.10 -2.13
CA ASN A 27 3.26 3.05 -1.19
C ASN A 27 2.82 2.95 0.28
N SER A 28 1.80 2.12 0.55
CA SER A 28 1.27 1.93 1.90
C SER A 28 2.18 1.01 2.70
N THR A 29 2.42 1.36 3.96
CA THR A 29 3.10 0.49 4.93
C THR A 29 2.22 0.36 6.16
N THR A 30 1.93 -0.87 6.56
CA THR A 30 1.23 -1.20 7.80
C THR A 30 2.16 -1.99 8.69
N THR A 31 2.49 -1.43 9.84
CA THR A 31 3.30 -2.08 10.87
C THR A 31 2.40 -2.47 12.02
N THR A 32 2.49 -3.74 12.41
CA THR A 32 1.91 -4.28 13.64
C THR A 32 3.06 -4.75 14.55
N PRO A 33 2.79 -5.13 15.81
CA PRO A 33 3.83 -5.69 16.67
C PRO A 33 4.51 -6.94 16.09
N THR A 34 3.85 -7.68 15.20
CA THR A 34 4.30 -8.98 14.71
C THR A 34 4.54 -9.01 13.19
N SER A 35 4.30 -7.92 12.47
CA SER A 35 4.49 -7.91 11.02
C SER A 35 4.66 -6.53 10.43
N VAL A 36 5.37 -6.46 9.32
CA VAL A 36 5.37 -5.30 8.42
C VAL A 36 4.81 -5.74 7.07
N THR A 37 3.74 -5.09 6.64
CA THR A 37 3.16 -5.25 5.31
C THR A 37 3.40 -3.98 4.49
N ARG A 38 3.89 -4.14 3.26
CA ARG A 38 4.06 -3.07 2.29
C ARG A 38 3.25 -3.37 1.06
N GLN A 39 2.49 -2.39 0.59
CA GLN A 39 1.62 -2.51 -0.56
C GLN A 39 1.93 -1.37 -1.54
N ALA A 40 2.27 -1.73 -2.77
CA ALA A 40 2.68 -0.77 -3.80
C ALA A 40 1.47 -0.02 -4.36
N VAL A 41 0.41 -0.76 -4.71
CA VAL A 41 -0.83 -0.21 -5.28
C VAL A 41 -2.03 -0.94 -4.67
N ILE A 42 -2.98 -0.17 -4.13
CA ILE A 42 -4.23 -0.68 -3.56
C ILE A 42 -5.36 0.13 -4.19
N LEU A 43 -6.30 -0.55 -4.83
CA LEU A 43 -7.59 0.02 -5.19
C LEU A 43 -8.60 -0.46 -4.15
N ASP A 44 -8.95 0.44 -3.25
CA ASP A 44 -9.93 0.22 -2.17
C ASP A 44 -11.28 0.71 -2.67
N THR A 45 -12.26 -0.18 -2.72
CA THR A 45 -13.63 0.12 -3.15
C THR A 45 -14.60 -0.40 -2.10
N LEU A 46 -15.84 0.09 -2.14
CA LEU A 46 -16.87 -0.33 -1.19
C LEU A 46 -17.09 -1.86 -1.14
N LEU A 47 -16.84 -2.57 -2.24
CA LEU A 47 -17.12 -3.99 -2.37
C LEU A 47 -15.88 -4.87 -2.22
N THR A 48 -14.69 -4.35 -2.54
CA THR A 48 -13.45 -5.14 -2.55
C THR A 48 -12.22 -4.26 -2.56
N ASP A 49 -11.13 -4.83 -2.06
CA ASP A 49 -9.78 -4.33 -2.26
C ASP A 49 -9.09 -5.11 -3.37
N LEU A 50 -8.37 -4.41 -4.24
CA LEU A 50 -7.42 -4.98 -5.18
C LEU A 50 -6.01 -4.49 -4.83
N ILE A 51 -5.12 -5.42 -4.54
CA ILE A 51 -3.73 -5.12 -4.19
C ILE A 51 -2.82 -5.62 -5.32
N LEU A 52 -2.11 -4.71 -5.97
CA LEU A 52 -1.13 -5.02 -7.01
C LEU A 52 0.27 -4.76 -6.45
N GLY A 53 0.89 -5.82 -5.95
CA GLY A 53 2.20 -5.79 -5.32
C GLY A 53 2.10 -5.62 -3.81
N GLU A 54 2.21 -6.73 -3.10
CA GLU A 54 2.30 -6.79 -1.64
C GLU A 54 3.57 -7.53 -1.25
N SER A 55 4.25 -7.05 -0.22
CA SER A 55 5.24 -7.81 0.53
C SER A 55 4.89 -7.79 2.00
N LYS A 56 5.03 -8.94 2.65
CA LYS A 56 4.80 -9.08 4.08
C LYS A 56 5.96 -9.81 4.70
N VAL A 57 6.42 -9.29 5.83
CA VAL A 57 7.38 -9.96 6.71
C VAL A 57 6.76 -10.10 8.08
N ASN A 58 6.98 -11.25 8.71
CA ASN A 58 6.67 -11.44 10.13
C ASN A 58 7.89 -11.05 10.95
N ILE A 59 7.64 -10.50 12.13
CA ILE A 59 8.67 -10.24 13.13
C ILE A 59 8.71 -11.47 14.02
N GLU A 60 9.87 -12.13 14.06
CA GLU A 60 10.12 -13.29 14.91
C GLU A 60 11.16 -12.92 15.96
N ASP A 61 10.98 -13.42 17.19
CA ASP A 61 11.92 -13.19 18.30
C ASP A 61 13.21 -14.04 18.16
N HIS A 62 13.39 -14.72 17.03
CA HIS A 62 14.59 -15.48 16.71
C HIS A 62 15.44 -14.70 15.70
N PRO A 63 16.40 -13.86 16.16
CA PRO A 63 17.24 -13.11 15.26
C PRO A 63 18.09 -14.07 14.40
N CYS A 64 18.17 -13.81 13.10
CA CYS A 64 19.07 -14.55 12.21
C CYS A 64 20.50 -14.41 12.73
N SER A 65 21.13 -15.51 13.16
CA SER A 65 22.57 -15.53 13.43
C SER A 65 23.30 -15.41 12.10
N VAL A 66 24.13 -14.37 11.96
CA VAL A 66 25.09 -14.21 10.86
C VAL A 66 26.28 -15.14 11.01
#